data_AF-A0A1G4QCA1-F1
#
_entry.id   AF-A0A1G4QCA1-F1
#
_cell.length_a   1.000
_cell.length_b   1.000
_cell.length_c   1.000
_cell.angle_alpha   90.00
_cell.angle_beta   90.00
_cell.angle_gamma   90.00
#
_symmetry.space_group_name_H-M   'P 1'
#
loop_
_entity.id
_entity.type
_entity.pdbx_description
1 polymer ?
#
loop_
_entity_poly.entity_id
_entity_poly.type
_entity_poly.pdbx_seq_one_letter_code
_entity_poly.pdbx_strand_id
1 'polypeptide(L)'
;MRTLALFLAACSGLVCSHADARPRGPEADVLAMINAERVRHGCQPLRVEARLSEAAERQSRGMAERHYFNHNAPDGSTPGRRVRDTGYVFQMVGENIEANTDDPEEVFDAWMNSPGHRQNILMCAFKETGIAMAWQEDDQRVAGVSPEFHAYWTQVFAMPLNLGR
;
A
#
# COMPACT_ATOMS: atom_id res chain seq x y z
N MET A 1 -11.46 41.25 47.33
CA MET A 1 -12.44 40.42 46.59
C MET A 1 -12.05 40.40 45.13
N ARG A 2 -11.49 39.29 44.65
CA ARG A 2 -11.47 38.87 43.24
C ARG A 2 -11.03 37.42 43.20
N THR A 3 -12.04 36.55 43.20
CA THR A 3 -11.92 35.11 43.08
C THR A 3 -11.47 34.78 41.66
N LEU A 4 -10.35 34.07 41.51
CA LEU A 4 -9.99 33.44 40.23
C LEU A 4 -9.99 31.93 40.46
N ALA A 5 -11.07 31.29 40.02
CA ALA A 5 -11.13 29.85 39.84
C ALA A 5 -10.53 29.55 38.46
N LEU A 6 -9.46 28.76 38.40
CA LEU A 6 -8.97 28.20 37.15
C LEU A 6 -9.33 26.71 37.13
N PHE A 7 -10.26 26.37 36.24
CA PHE A 7 -10.68 25.00 35.96
C PHE A 7 -9.59 24.22 35.21
N LEU A 8 -9.55 22.92 35.50
CA LEU A 8 -8.69 21.90 34.92
C LEU A 8 -8.79 21.82 33.38
N ALA A 9 -7.69 21.39 32.74
CA ALA A 9 -7.76 20.50 31.59
C ALA A 9 -6.55 19.55 31.61
N ALA A 10 -6.73 18.37 32.19
CA ALA A 10 -5.86 17.23 31.93
C ALA A 10 -6.26 16.67 30.56
N CYS A 11 -5.47 16.92 29.52
CA CYS A 11 -5.57 16.18 28.27
C CYS A 11 -4.91 14.82 28.48
N SER A 12 -5.71 13.84 28.90
CA SER A 12 -5.41 12.42 28.77
C SER A 12 -5.00 12.15 27.33
N GLY A 13 -3.82 11.56 27.13
CA GLY A 13 -3.27 11.27 25.81
C GLY A 13 -4.27 10.49 24.95
N LEU A 14 -4.67 11.10 23.84
CA LEU A 14 -5.28 10.37 22.74
C LEU A 14 -4.20 9.44 22.19
N VAL A 15 -4.28 8.16 22.54
CA VAL A 15 -3.71 7.11 21.69
C VAL A 15 -4.53 7.18 20.40
N CYS A 16 -3.92 7.58 19.29
CA CYS A 16 -4.50 7.34 17.97
C CYS A 16 -4.65 5.83 17.82
N SER A 17 -5.87 5.34 18.05
CA SER A 17 -6.26 4.00 17.71
C SER A 17 -5.94 3.82 16.23
N HIS A 18 -5.04 2.90 15.90
CA HIS A 18 -4.84 2.45 14.53
C HIS A 18 -6.08 1.60 14.19
N ALA A 19 -7.20 2.28 13.96
CA ALA A 19 -8.46 1.66 13.56
C ALA A 19 -8.15 0.68 12.43
N ASP A 20 -8.64 -0.55 12.59
CA ASP A 20 -8.33 -1.70 11.73
C ASP A 20 -8.22 -1.29 10.27
N ALA A 21 -6.98 -1.23 9.77
CA ALA A 21 -6.67 -0.92 8.39
C ALA A 21 -7.01 -2.13 7.54
N ARG A 22 -8.31 -2.43 7.36
CA ARG A 22 -8.75 -3.32 6.29
C ARG A 22 -8.97 -2.48 5.04
N PRO A 23 -8.45 -2.91 3.87
CA PRO A 23 -8.82 -2.27 2.61
C PRO A 23 -10.34 -2.37 2.46
N ARG A 24 -10.92 -1.35 1.84
CA ARG A 24 -12.35 -1.28 1.48
C ARG A 24 -12.45 -1.02 -0.01
N GLY A 25 -13.57 -1.39 -0.62
CA GLY A 25 -13.74 -1.19 -2.06
C GLY A 25 -12.76 -2.05 -2.86
N PRO A 26 -12.27 -1.57 -4.00
CA PRO A 26 -11.60 -2.40 -5.00
C PRO A 26 -10.27 -3.00 -4.47
N GLU A 27 -9.57 -2.33 -3.54
CA GLU A 27 -8.38 -2.89 -2.87
C GLU A 27 -8.70 -4.13 -2.03
N ALA A 28 -9.91 -4.22 -1.46
CA ALA A 28 -10.33 -5.36 -0.66
C ALA A 28 -10.59 -6.59 -1.54
N ASP A 29 -11.17 -6.37 -2.72
CA ASP A 29 -11.46 -7.40 -3.70
C ASP A 29 -10.15 -7.98 -4.26
N VAL A 30 -9.19 -7.13 -4.62
CA VAL A 30 -7.83 -7.55 -5.02
C VAL A 30 -7.17 -8.39 -3.92
N LEU A 31 -7.21 -7.93 -2.66
CA LEU A 31 -6.63 -8.67 -1.54
C LEU A 31 -7.29 -10.05 -1.35
N ALA A 32 -8.61 -10.13 -1.51
CA ALA A 32 -9.35 -11.39 -1.36
C ALA A 32 -8.90 -12.41 -2.41
N MET A 33 -8.77 -12.00 -3.68
CA MET A 33 -8.27 -12.86 -4.76
C MET A 33 -6.82 -13.29 -4.53
N ILE A 34 -5.95 -12.36 -4.14
CA ILE A 34 -4.56 -12.66 -3.79
C ILE A 34 -4.47 -13.67 -2.64
N ASN A 35 -5.26 -13.48 -1.58
CA ASN A 35 -5.24 -14.39 -0.44
C ASN A 35 -5.81 -15.76 -0.79
N ALA A 36 -6.82 -15.84 -1.66
CA ALA A 36 -7.32 -17.11 -2.16
C ALA A 36 -6.22 -17.87 -2.95
N GLU A 37 -5.49 -17.17 -3.81
CA GLU A 37 -4.40 -17.77 -4.59
C GLU A 37 -3.20 -18.17 -3.70
N ARG A 38 -2.85 -17.35 -2.71
CA ARG A 38 -1.84 -17.69 -1.71
C ARG A 38 -2.19 -18.95 -0.93
N VAL A 39 -3.44 -19.11 -0.52
CA VAL A 39 -3.90 -20.33 0.17
C VAL A 39 -3.81 -21.54 -0.75
N ARG A 40 -4.22 -21.42 -2.02
CA ARG A 40 -4.06 -22.50 -3.02
C ARG A 40 -2.59 -22.90 -3.21
N HIS A 41 -1.68 -21.93 -3.12
CA HIS A 41 -0.23 -22.15 -3.19
C HIS A 41 0.39 -22.69 -1.88
N GLY A 42 -0.39 -22.80 -0.80
CA GLY A 42 0.10 -23.27 0.51
C GLY A 42 0.72 -22.19 1.39
N CYS A 43 0.62 -20.91 1.02
CA CYS A 43 0.98 -19.79 1.89
C CYS A 43 -0.17 -19.43 2.84
N GLN A 44 0.18 -18.74 3.94
CA GLN A 44 -0.81 -18.05 4.76
C GLN A 44 -1.33 -16.78 4.06
N PRO A 45 -2.60 -16.39 4.29
CA PRO A 45 -3.11 -15.09 3.86
C PRO A 45 -2.24 -13.94 4.38
N LEU A 46 -2.08 -12.90 3.58
CA LEU A 46 -1.46 -11.65 4.00
C LEU A 46 -2.41 -10.90 4.93
N ARG A 47 -1.85 -10.34 5.99
CA ARG A 47 -2.54 -9.42 6.90
C ARG A 47 -2.30 -7.99 6.46
N VAL A 48 -3.34 -7.16 6.45
CA VAL A 48 -3.14 -5.75 6.12
C VAL A 48 -2.46 -5.02 7.27
N GLU A 49 -1.55 -4.13 6.94
CA GLU A 49 -0.83 -3.29 7.87
C GLU A 49 -0.86 -1.83 7.42
N ALA A 50 -1.31 -0.94 8.32
CA ALA A 50 -1.64 0.44 8.00
C ALA A 50 -0.46 1.26 7.44
N ARG A 51 0.75 1.04 7.93
CA ARG A 51 1.98 1.72 7.51
C ARG A 51 2.44 1.23 6.14
N LEU A 52 2.13 -0.03 5.77
CA LEU A 52 2.31 -0.51 4.40
C LEU A 52 1.27 0.08 3.45
N SER A 53 0.02 0.23 3.90
CA SER A 53 -1.02 0.90 3.10
C SER A 53 -0.68 2.37 2.86
N GLU A 54 -0.15 3.08 3.87
CA GLU A 54 0.33 4.45 3.70
C GLU A 54 1.48 4.52 2.68
N ALA A 55 2.42 3.57 2.70
CA ALA A 55 3.50 3.52 1.71
C ALA A 55 2.98 3.25 0.28
N ALA A 56 1.97 2.39 0.14
CA ALA A 56 1.30 2.13 -1.13
C ALA A 56 0.55 3.37 -1.65
N GLU A 57 -0.20 4.07 -0.77
CA GLU A 57 -0.94 5.28 -1.13
C GLU A 57 0.01 6.39 -1.62
N ARG A 58 1.12 6.61 -0.92
CA ARG A 58 2.15 7.58 -1.33
C ARG A 58 2.70 7.29 -2.74
N GLN A 59 2.82 6.02 -3.11
CA GLN A 59 3.30 5.62 -4.42
C GLN A 59 2.23 5.78 -5.50
N SER A 60 1.01 5.28 -5.29
CA SER A 60 -0.09 5.41 -6.26
C SER A 60 -0.40 6.88 -6.55
N ARG A 61 -0.54 7.70 -5.50
CA ARG A 61 -0.72 9.15 -5.64
C ARG A 61 0.47 9.81 -6.29
N GLY A 62 1.67 9.38 -5.93
CA GLY A 62 2.90 9.89 -6.52
C GLY A 62 2.94 9.68 -8.04
N MET A 63 2.59 8.48 -8.51
CA MET A 63 2.53 8.13 -9.93
C MET A 63 1.49 8.98 -10.65
N ALA A 64 0.30 9.12 -10.08
CA ALA A 64 -0.78 9.94 -10.59
C ALA A 64 -0.45 11.46 -10.66
N GLU A 65 0.02 12.06 -9.57
CA GLU A 65 0.22 13.51 -9.46
C GLU A 65 1.50 13.99 -10.18
N ARG A 66 2.43 13.08 -10.48
CA ARG A 66 3.74 13.42 -11.05
C ARG A 66 4.03 12.70 -12.37
N HIS A 67 3.01 12.07 -12.96
CA HIS A 67 3.00 11.52 -14.31
C HIS A 67 4.18 10.55 -14.58
N TYR A 68 4.37 9.57 -13.68
CA TYR A 68 5.36 8.52 -13.85
C TYR A 68 4.80 7.14 -13.51
N PHE A 69 5.39 6.11 -14.09
CA PHE A 69 5.08 4.72 -13.76
C PHE A 69 6.37 3.94 -13.52
N ASN A 70 6.81 3.88 -12.26
CA ASN A 70 8.07 3.26 -11.85
C ASN A 70 8.08 2.98 -10.34
N HIS A 71 8.74 1.90 -9.90
CA HIS A 71 8.95 1.62 -8.47
C HIS A 71 9.72 2.72 -7.73
N ASN A 72 10.68 3.36 -8.41
CA ASN A 72 11.44 4.48 -7.86
C ASN A 72 10.77 5.79 -8.28
N ALA A 73 10.42 6.62 -7.31
CA ALA A 73 9.81 7.91 -7.59
C ALA A 73 10.88 8.94 -8.04
N PRO A 74 10.48 10.01 -8.76
CA PRO A 74 11.38 11.09 -9.17
C PRO A 74 12.13 11.79 -8.02
N ASP A 75 11.57 11.76 -6.80
CA ASP A 75 12.22 12.27 -5.58
C ASP A 75 13.28 11.31 -4.99
N GLY A 76 13.56 10.22 -5.69
CA GLY A 76 14.53 9.19 -5.30
C GLY A 76 14.01 8.22 -4.23
N SER A 77 12.73 8.27 -3.85
CA SER A 77 12.16 7.27 -2.94
C SER A 77 12.04 5.90 -3.63
N THR A 78 12.55 4.88 -2.95
CA THR A 78 12.39 3.46 -3.31
C THR A 78 11.28 2.84 -2.46
N PRO A 79 10.74 1.65 -2.81
CA PRO A 79 9.70 1.00 -2.01
C PRO A 79 10.11 0.84 -0.53
N GLY A 80 11.35 0.39 -0.30
CA GLY A 80 11.88 0.25 1.05
C GLY A 80 12.08 1.57 1.79
N ARG A 81 12.37 2.67 1.08
CA ARG A 81 12.43 4.01 1.71
C ARG A 81 11.02 4.46 2.12
N ARG A 82 10.02 4.33 1.23
CA ARG A 82 8.63 4.65 1.57
C ARG A 82 8.13 3.89 2.79
N VAL A 83 8.40 2.59 2.89
CA VAL A 83 8.04 1.77 4.06
C VAL A 83 8.81 2.17 5.34
N ARG A 84 10.10 2.52 5.24
CA ARG A 84 10.85 3.00 6.41
C ARG A 84 10.33 4.34 6.91
N ASP A 85 9.95 5.23 6.01
CA ASP A 85 9.49 6.58 6.33
C ASP A 85 8.14 6.57 7.08
N THR A 86 7.35 5.49 7.00
CA THR A 86 6.14 5.27 7.81
C THR A 86 6.44 4.69 9.20
N GLY A 87 7.71 4.42 9.51
CA GLY A 87 8.14 3.81 10.77
C GLY A 87 7.91 2.30 10.86
N TYR A 88 7.65 1.63 9.73
CA TYR A 88 7.57 0.17 9.68
C TYR A 88 8.98 -0.47 9.61
N VAL A 89 9.20 -1.53 10.38
CA VAL A 89 10.50 -2.22 10.47
C VAL A 89 10.37 -3.62 9.86
N PHE A 90 11.21 -3.92 8.88
CA PHE A 90 11.10 -5.11 8.06
C PHE A 90 12.45 -5.80 7.83
N GLN A 91 12.39 -7.10 7.55
CA GLN A 91 13.52 -7.86 6.98
C GLN A 91 13.57 -7.72 5.47
N MET A 92 12.40 -7.74 4.83
CA MET A 92 12.25 -7.66 3.40
C MET A 92 10.94 -6.95 3.06
N VAL A 93 10.96 -6.20 1.96
CA VAL A 93 9.76 -5.63 1.33
C VAL A 93 9.76 -5.98 -0.15
N GLY A 94 8.56 -6.09 -0.71
CA GLY A 94 8.31 -6.21 -2.14
C GLY A 94 7.27 -5.20 -2.58
N GLU A 95 7.19 -4.91 -3.87
CA GLU A 95 6.18 -4.02 -4.44
C GLU A 95 5.72 -4.53 -5.80
N ASN A 96 4.41 -4.50 -6.01
CA ASN A 96 3.79 -4.59 -7.32
C ASN A 96 3.11 -3.24 -7.63
N ILE A 97 3.19 -2.79 -8.87
CA ILE A 97 2.46 -1.63 -9.37
C ILE A 97 1.65 -2.03 -10.61
N GLU A 98 0.51 -1.40 -10.82
CA GLU A 98 -0.29 -1.54 -12.05
C GLU A 98 -0.91 -0.19 -12.40
N ALA A 99 -1.25 0.01 -13.66
CA ALA A 99 -2.00 1.19 -14.09
C ALA A 99 -3.05 0.82 -15.13
N ASN A 100 -3.82 1.81 -15.59
CA ASN A 100 -4.75 1.72 -16.73
C ASN A 100 -6.13 1.10 -16.46
N THR A 101 -6.39 0.54 -15.28
CA THR A 101 -7.71 -0.02 -14.92
C THR A 101 -8.00 0.16 -13.45
N ASP A 102 -9.27 0.44 -13.11
CA ASP A 102 -9.80 0.44 -11.74
C ASP A 102 -10.49 -0.88 -11.38
N ASP A 103 -10.56 -1.85 -12.31
CA ASP A 103 -11.15 -3.17 -12.10
C ASP A 103 -10.21 -4.07 -11.28
N PRO A 104 -10.62 -4.52 -10.07
CA PRO A 104 -9.87 -5.46 -9.27
C PRO A 104 -9.45 -6.75 -9.97
N GLU A 105 -10.32 -7.32 -10.82
CA GLU A 105 -10.06 -8.59 -11.49
C GLU A 105 -8.94 -8.43 -12.51
N GLU A 106 -8.97 -7.34 -13.28
CA GLU A 106 -7.94 -7.02 -14.26
C GLU A 106 -6.58 -6.78 -13.60
N VAL A 107 -6.54 -6.06 -12.47
CA VAL A 107 -5.29 -5.84 -11.69
C VAL A 107 -4.73 -7.15 -11.17
N PHE A 108 -5.59 -8.00 -10.59
CA PHE A 108 -5.19 -9.31 -10.08
C PHE A 108 -4.61 -10.18 -11.20
N ASP A 109 -5.30 -10.27 -12.34
CA ASP A 109 -4.85 -11.06 -13.48
C ASP A 109 -3.54 -10.52 -14.07
N ALA A 110 -3.41 -9.20 -14.21
CA ALA A 110 -2.18 -8.57 -14.68
C ALA A 110 -0.97 -8.92 -13.79
N TRP A 111 -1.13 -8.84 -12.46
CA TRP A 111 -0.10 -9.26 -11.52
C TRP A 111 0.18 -10.77 -11.56
N MET A 112 -0.84 -11.62 -11.66
CA MET A 112 -0.65 -13.07 -11.68
C MET A 112 -0.04 -13.60 -12.98
N ASN A 113 -0.19 -12.86 -14.09
CA ASN A 113 0.40 -13.17 -15.39
C ASN A 113 1.82 -12.60 -15.57
N SER A 114 2.25 -11.67 -14.72
CA SER A 114 3.63 -11.18 -14.68
C SER A 114 4.49 -12.04 -13.74
N PRO A 115 5.57 -12.69 -14.22
CA PRO A 115 6.39 -13.56 -13.37
C PRO A 115 6.96 -12.89 -12.12
N GLY A 116 7.38 -11.61 -12.23
CA GLY A 116 7.92 -10.86 -11.09
C GLY A 116 6.83 -10.50 -10.07
N HIS A 117 5.67 -10.04 -10.53
CA HIS A 117 4.55 -9.70 -9.64
C HIS A 117 3.97 -10.95 -8.96
N ARG A 118 3.82 -12.05 -9.71
CA ARG A 118 3.41 -13.35 -9.19
C ARG A 118 4.39 -13.87 -8.14
N GLN A 119 5.69 -13.70 -8.35
CA GLN A 119 6.71 -14.11 -7.37
C GLN A 119 6.53 -13.38 -6.04
N ASN A 120 6.26 -12.07 -6.06
CA ASN A 120 5.95 -11.31 -4.84
C ASN A 120 4.68 -11.86 -4.15
N ILE A 121 3.60 -12.05 -4.90
CA ILE A 121 2.33 -12.56 -4.38
C ILE A 121 2.49 -13.94 -3.72
N LEU A 122 3.27 -14.84 -4.32
CA LEU A 122 3.43 -16.22 -3.87
C LEU A 122 4.63 -16.43 -2.94
N MET A 123 5.36 -15.39 -2.58
CA MET A 123 6.42 -15.49 -1.58
C MET A 123 5.81 -15.67 -0.18
N CYS A 124 5.79 -16.91 0.32
CA CYS A 124 5.22 -17.22 1.64
C CYS A 124 5.95 -16.55 2.81
N ALA A 125 7.16 -16.01 2.60
CA ALA A 125 7.89 -15.23 3.60
C ALA A 125 7.22 -13.89 3.89
N PHE A 126 6.55 -13.28 2.90
CA PHE A 126 5.71 -12.11 3.14
C PHE A 126 4.48 -12.50 3.96
N LYS A 127 4.22 -11.71 5.01
CA LYS A 127 3.14 -11.92 5.98
C LYS A 127 2.17 -10.75 6.01
N GLU A 128 2.64 -9.56 5.66
CA GLU A 128 1.89 -8.32 5.76
C GLU A 128 1.87 -7.59 4.44
N THR A 129 0.82 -6.80 4.20
CA THR A 129 0.64 -6.05 2.96
C THR A 129 -0.08 -4.73 3.18
N GLY A 130 0.07 -3.82 2.23
CA GLY A 130 -0.80 -2.66 2.03
C GLY A 130 -1.12 -2.55 0.55
N ILE A 131 -2.34 -2.16 0.20
CA ILE A 131 -2.81 -1.95 -1.17
C ILE A 131 -3.49 -0.59 -1.22
N ALA A 132 -3.21 0.18 -2.27
CA ALA A 132 -3.87 1.47 -2.51
C ALA A 132 -4.03 1.73 -4.01
N MET A 133 -5.20 2.25 -4.39
CA MET A 133 -5.45 2.82 -5.71
C MET A 133 -5.52 4.35 -5.63
N ALA A 134 -4.99 5.03 -6.65
CA ALA A 134 -5.20 6.45 -6.87
C ALA A 134 -5.76 6.68 -8.27
N TRP A 135 -6.81 7.50 -8.35
CA TRP A 135 -7.43 7.91 -9.61
C TRP A 135 -6.99 9.33 -9.98
N GLN A 136 -6.71 9.56 -11.26
CA GLN A 136 -6.41 10.88 -11.82
C GLN A 136 -7.18 11.05 -13.14
N GLU A 137 -8.25 11.84 -13.09
CA GLU A 137 -9.12 12.11 -14.24
C GLU A 137 -8.39 12.91 -15.32
N ASP A 138 -7.68 13.97 -14.91
CA ASP A 138 -6.85 14.82 -15.78
C ASP A 138 -5.38 14.37 -15.74
N ASP A 139 -5.11 13.08 -15.97
CA ASP A 139 -3.73 12.60 -15.97
C ASP A 139 -3.00 13.10 -17.21
N GLN A 140 -1.80 13.64 -17.03
CA GLN A 140 -0.97 13.96 -18.19
C GLN A 140 -0.26 12.70 -18.63
N ARG A 141 -0.24 12.48 -19.94
CA ARG A 141 0.49 11.37 -20.56
C ARG A 141 1.89 11.17 -19.98
N VAL A 142 2.09 10.02 -19.32
CA VAL A 142 3.43 9.48 -19.03
C VAL A 142 4.19 9.36 -20.35
N ALA A 143 5.41 9.92 -20.42
CA ALA A 143 6.16 10.01 -21.68
C ALA A 143 6.33 8.61 -22.33
N GLY A 144 5.83 8.47 -23.57
CA GLY A 144 5.91 7.22 -24.34
C GLY A 144 4.77 6.22 -24.12
N VAL A 145 3.78 6.56 -23.29
CA VAL A 145 2.60 5.73 -23.01
C VAL A 145 1.36 6.30 -23.72
N SER A 146 0.52 5.44 -24.29
CA SER A 146 -0.79 5.79 -24.86
C SER A 146 -1.72 4.58 -24.80
N PRO A 147 -2.97 4.71 -24.30
CA PRO A 147 -3.61 5.92 -23.77
C PRO A 147 -3.05 6.35 -22.39
N GLU A 148 -3.55 7.47 -21.86
CA GLU A 148 -3.24 7.96 -20.51
C GLU A 148 -3.80 6.99 -19.46
N PHE A 149 -3.13 6.90 -18.31
CA PHE A 149 -3.60 6.07 -17.21
C PHE A 149 -4.52 6.89 -16.33
N HIS A 150 -5.67 6.35 -15.95
CA HIS A 150 -6.56 7.03 -15.01
C HIS A 150 -6.56 6.41 -13.62
N ALA A 151 -6.13 5.15 -13.52
CA ALA A 151 -6.00 4.41 -12.27
C ALA A 151 -4.56 3.95 -12.08
N TYR A 152 -4.07 4.07 -10.85
CA TYR A 152 -2.72 3.71 -10.43
C TYR A 152 -2.79 2.86 -9.16
N TRP A 153 -2.23 1.66 -9.22
CA TRP A 153 -2.25 0.68 -8.14
C TRP A 153 -0.86 0.45 -7.60
N THR A 154 -0.78 0.31 -6.28
CA THR A 154 0.42 -0.17 -5.61
C THR A 154 0.02 -1.20 -4.56
N GLN A 155 0.70 -2.35 -4.56
CA GLN A 155 0.70 -3.28 -3.46
C GLN A 155 2.11 -3.40 -2.88
N VAL A 156 2.23 -3.14 -1.59
CA VAL A 156 3.45 -3.33 -0.82
C VAL A 156 3.32 -4.61 0.01
N PHE A 157 4.38 -5.40 0.04
CA PHE A 157 4.51 -6.61 0.85
C PHE A 157 5.60 -6.43 1.88
N ALA A 158 5.47 -7.08 3.03
CA ALA A 158 6.53 -7.13 4.02
C ALA A 158 6.70 -8.48 4.70
N MET A 159 7.96 -8.81 4.94
CA MET A 159 8.39 -9.77 5.95
C MET A 159 8.76 -8.95 7.20
N PRO A 160 7.92 -8.96 8.25
CA PRO A 160 8.17 -8.17 9.45
C PRO A 160 9.50 -8.58 10.10
N LEU A 161 10.21 -7.60 10.68
CA LEU A 161 11.34 -7.92 11.54
C LEU A 161 10.80 -8.34 12.92
N ASN A 162 10.86 -9.64 13.21
CA ASN A 162 10.50 -10.15 14.53
C ASN A 162 11.61 -9.78 15.52
N LEU A 163 11.42 -8.68 16.26
CA LEU A 163 12.33 -8.25 17.32
C LEU A 163 12.16 -9.03 18.64
N GLY A 164 11.57 -10.24 18.59
CA GLY A 164 11.42 -11.12 19.75
C GLY A 164 10.47 -10.60 20.83
N ARG A 165 9.17 -10.54 20.54
CA ARG A 165 8.15 -10.63 21.60
C ARG A 165 7.81 -12.10 21.85
#